data_AF-A0A3Q1IKH4-F1
#
_entry.id   AF-A0A3Q1IKH4-F1
#
_cell.length_a   1.000
_cell.length_b   1.000
_cell.length_c   1.000
_cell.angle_alpha   90.00
_cell.angle_beta   90.00
_cell.angle_gamma   90.00
#
_symmetry.space_group_name_H-M   'P 1'
#
loop_
_entity.id
_entity.type
_entity.pdbx_description
1 polymer ?
#
loop_
_entity_poly.entity_id
_entity_poly.type
_entity_poly.pdbx_seq_one_letter_code
_entity_poly.pdbx_strand_id
1 'polypeptide(L)' 'MGQRGSKQSEVRVLLLGLDNAGKSTLLYKLKFKSSVSTVPTIGFNVEMLEGRRNGNHITSA' A
#
# COMPACT_ATOMS: atom_id res chain seq x y z
N MET A 1 1.77 -5.37 -34.24
CA MET A 1 2.01 -4.55 -33.04
C MET A 1 0.99 -4.94 -31.98
N GLY A 2 1.39 -5.65 -30.92
CA GLY A 2 0.52 -6.01 -29.81
C GLY A 2 1.22 -5.72 -28.50
N GLN A 3 0.88 -4.60 -27.85
CA GLN A 3 1.35 -4.36 -26.50
C GLN A 3 0.63 -5.33 -25.56
N ARG A 4 1.37 -6.26 -24.95
CA ARG A 4 0.86 -7.08 -23.84
C ARG A 4 0.63 -6.13 -22.66
N GLY A 5 -0.59 -5.62 -22.52
CA GLY A 5 -1.02 -4.95 -21.30
C GLY A 5 -0.92 -5.94 -20.14
N SER A 6 0.11 -5.82 -19.29
CA SER A 6 0.20 -6.61 -18.08
C SER A 6 -0.98 -6.23 -17.18
N LYS A 7 -1.97 -7.11 -17.06
CA LYS A 7 -3.09 -6.94 -16.13
C LYS A 7 -2.51 -6.82 -14.72
N GLN A 8 -2.64 -5.65 -14.09
CA GLN A 8 -2.25 -5.50 -12.69
C GLN A 8 -3.20 -6.36 -11.84
N SER A 9 -2.66 -7.35 -11.15
CA SER A 9 -3.45 -8.18 -10.23
C SER A 9 -3.74 -7.38 -8.97
N GLU A 10 -5.02 -7.30 -8.60
CA GLU A 10 -5.44 -6.77 -7.31
C GLU A 10 -4.91 -7.67 -6.19
N VAL A 11 -4.26 -7.07 -5.19
CA VAL A 11 -3.74 -7.78 -4.02
C VAL A 11 -4.46 -7.27 -2.79
N ARG A 12 -4.89 -8.19 -1.92
CA ARG A 12 -5.52 -7.88 -0.65
C ARG A 12 -4.56 -8.23 0.48
N VAL A 13 -4.28 -7.25 1.33
CA VAL A 13 -3.35 -7.38 2.46
C VAL A 13 -4.10 -7.12 3.76
N LEU A 14 -3.91 -8.00 4.74
CA LEU A 14 -4.44 -7.83 6.09
C LEU A 14 -3.31 -7.40 7.03
N LEU A 15 -3.45 -6.23 7.66
CA LEU A 15 -2.52 -5.76 8.70
C LEU A 15 -2.98 -6.26 10.07
N LEU A 16 -2.18 -7.11 10.70
CA LEU A 16 -2.39 -7.63 12.06
C LEU A 16 -1.38 -7.04 13.04
N GLY A 17 -1.71 -7.07 14.33
CA GLY A 17 -0.83 -6.60 15.40
C GLY A 17 -1.62 -6.19 16.65
N LEU A 18 -0.91 -5.98 17.75
CA LEU A 18 -1.47 -5.56 19.04
C LEU A 18 -2.22 -4.21 18.95
N ASP A 19 -3.02 -3.94 19.98
CA ASP A 19 -3.65 -2.63 20.16
C ASP A 19 -2.58 -1.54 20.21
N ASN A 20 -2.86 -0.41 19.58
CA ASN A 20 -1.93 0.72 19.47
C ASN A 20 -0.57 0.42 18.80
N ALA A 21 -0.36 -0.72 18.13
CA ALA A 21 0.88 -1.03 17.40
C ALA A 21 1.15 -0.12 16.16
N GLY A 22 0.31 0.89 15.92
CA GLY A 22 0.49 1.86 14.82
C GLY A 22 -0.01 1.41 13.44
N LYS A 23 -0.85 0.37 13.36
CA LYS A 23 -1.38 -0.20 12.10
C LYS A 23 -2.03 0.86 11.20
N SER A 24 -2.96 1.64 11.75
CA SER A 24 -3.67 2.70 11.02
C SER A 24 -2.74 3.85 10.63
N THR A 25 -1.79 4.20 11.50
CA THR A 25 -0.76 5.22 11.21
C THR A 25 0.12 4.80 10.03
N LEU A 26 0.55 3.54 9.97
CA LEU A 26 1.30 3.00 8.84
C LEU A 26 0.46 3.01 7.56
N LEU A 27 -0.79 2.54 7.62
CA LEU A 27 -1.70 2.50 6.48
C LEU A 27 -1.89 3.90 5.87
N TYR A 28 -2.13 4.92 6.70
CA TYR A 28 -2.30 6.30 6.24
C TYR A 28 -1.02 6.93 5.75
N LYS A 29 0.13 6.61 6.36
CA LYS A 29 1.43 7.02 5.83
C LYS A 29 1.67 6.46 4.43
N LEU A 30 1.28 5.21 4.16
CA LEU A 30 1.38 4.61 2.83
C LEU A 30 0.42 5.26 1.83
N LYS A 31 -0.81 5.57 2.25
CA LYS A 31 -1.84 6.18 1.41
C LYS A 31 -1.51 7.62 1.03
N PHE A 32 -1.13 8.44 2.00
CA PHE A 32 -0.98 9.89 1.84
C PHE A 32 0.48 10.35 1.70
N LYS A 33 1.46 9.45 1.90
CA LYS A 33 2.90 9.76 1.90
C LYS A 33 3.30 10.85 2.90
N SER A 34 2.49 11.06 3.94
CA SER A 34 2.71 12.03 5.01
C SER A 34 2.39 11.42 6.37
N SER A 35 2.91 11.99 7.45
CA SER A 35 2.55 11.59 8.82
C SER A 35 1.20 12.21 9.17
N VAL A 36 0.20 11.36 9.42
CA VAL A 36 -1.15 11.78 9.81
C VAL A 36 -1.41 11.30 11.24
N SER A 37 -1.97 12.17 12.08
CA SER A 37 -2.41 11.79 13.42
C SER A 37 -3.65 10.90 13.30
N THR A 38 -3.68 9.82 14.08
CA THR A 38 -4.76 8.82 14.04
C THR A 38 -5.37 8.62 15.42
N VAL A 39 -6.67 8.34 15.45
CA VAL A 39 -7.37 7.86 16.64
C VAL A 39 -7.41 6.32 16.65
N PRO A 40 -7.58 5.67 17.82
CA PRO A 40 -7.83 4.23 17.89
C PRO A 40 -8.98 3.83 16.97
N THR A 41 -8.76 2.81 16.15
CA THR A 41 -9.74 2.35 15.18
C THR A 41 -10.76 1.45 15.88
N ILE A 42 -12.04 1.77 15.76
CA ILE A 42 -13.14 0.89 16.18
C ILE A 42 -13.43 -0.04 15.00
N GLY A 43 -13.31 -1.35 15.19
CA GLY A 43 -13.52 -2.34 14.12
C GLY A 43 -12.33 -2.43 13.16
N PHE A 44 -12.60 -2.36 11.85
CA PHE A 44 -11.59 -2.47 10.78
C PHE A 44 -11.64 -1.28 9.81
N ASN A 45 -10.52 -0.97 9.17
CA ASN A 45 -10.44 0.04 8.11
C ASN A 45 -9.90 -0.59 6.81
N VAL A 46 -10.41 -0.17 5.65
CA VAL A 46 -9.98 -0.65 4.33
C VAL A 46 -9.58 0.53 3.46
N GLU A 47 -8.35 0.51 2.96
CA GLU A 47 -7.83 1.55 2.06
C GLU A 47 -7.26 0.91 0.79
N MET A 48 -7.57 1.49 -0.38
CA MET A 48 -6.95 1.11 -1.64
C MET A 48 -5.63 1.87 -1.83
N LEU A 49 -4.53 1.14 -2.07
CA LEU A 49 -3.21 1.72 -2.33
C LEU A 49 -2.81 1.43 -3.78
N GLU A 50 -2.27 2.43 -4.48
CA GLU A 50 -1.66 2.21 -5.78
C GLU A 50 -0.27 1.58 -5.62
N GLY A 51 -0.10 0.39 -6.19
CA GLY A 51 1.17 -0.31 -6.17
C GLY A 51 2.23 0.44 -6.98
N ARG A 52 3.33 0.85 -6.32
CA ARG A 52 4.50 1.35 -7.04
C ARG A 52 5.22 0.18 -7.70
N ARG A 53 5.27 0.17 -9.03
CA ARG A 53 6.16 -0.71 -9.78
C ARG A 53 7.56 -0.11 -9.79
N ASN A 54 8.43 -0.58 -8.89
CA ASN A 54 9.85 -0.25 -8.97
C ASN A 54 10.46 -1.03 -10.15
N GLY A 55 10.43 -0.44 -11.34
CA GLY A 55 11.09 -0.98 -12.51
C GLY A 55 12.57 -0.66 -12.47
N ASN A 56 13.36 -1.47 -11.76
CA ASN A 56 14.82 -1.47 -11.96
C ASN A 56 15.10 -2.11 -13.33
N HIS A 57 14.97 -1.33 -14.40
CA HIS A 57 15.63 -1.63 -15.66
C HIS A 57 17.11 -1.33 -15.45
N ILE A 58 17.89 -2.36 -15.11
CA ILE A 58 19.32 -2.36 -15.38
C ILE A 58 19.47 -2.38 -16.91
N THR A 59 19.53 -1.20 -17.52
CA THR A 59 19.95 -1.06 -18.90
C THR A 59 21.44 -1.40 -18.95
N SER A 60 21.75 -2.61 -19.39
CA SER A 60 23.10 -2.95 -19.85
C SER A 60 23.40 -2.10 -21.08
N ALA A 61 24.41 -1.24 -20.96
CA ALA A 61 25.13 -0.68 -22.11
C ALA A 61 26.06 -1.75 -22.70
#